data_AF-A0A9P6PHJ6-F1
#
_entry.id   AF-A0A9P6PHJ6-F1
#
_cell.length_a   1.000
_cell.length_b   1.000
_cell.length_c   1.000
_cell.angle_alpha   90.00
_cell.angle_beta   90.00
_cell.angle_gamma   90.00
#
_symmetry.space_group_name_H-M   'P 1'
#
loop_
_entity.id
_entity.type
_entity.pdbx_description
1 polymer ?
#
loop_
_entity_poly.entity_id
_entity_poly.type
_entity_poly.pdbx_seq_one_letter_code
_entity_poly.pdbx_strand_id
1 'polypeptide(L)'
;MLPESLVTAVIKYSQLLHEASTPHVARWQPSFVEQCAEWCVAVESELMSQPTAIGEQCRERAKQEIDVPPLPLLLDALHQFYKTLLQNMYVTNDLYCHIMRTYEFFGWTTPQDVLIEDMTEMVHDAAINSVLHDMTRWLED
;
A
#
# COMPACT_ATOMS: atom_id res chain seq x y z
N MET A 1 17.36 23.80 3.32
CA MET A 1 16.29 23.79 4.34
C MET A 1 15.47 22.54 4.10
N LEU A 2 15.17 21.77 5.14
CA LEU A 2 14.42 20.53 4.99
C LEU A 2 12.95 20.84 4.66
N PRO A 3 12.30 20.13 3.72
CA PRO A 3 10.88 20.32 3.45
C PRO A 3 10.02 19.74 4.59
N GLU A 4 9.54 20.60 5.49
CA GLU A 4 8.70 20.18 6.64
C GLU A 4 7.37 19.52 6.23
N SER A 5 6.83 19.90 5.07
CA SER A 5 5.64 19.26 4.48
C SER A 5 5.91 17.79 4.15
N LEU A 6 7.08 17.48 3.61
CA LEU A 6 7.48 16.12 3.25
C LEU A 6 7.71 15.27 4.49
N VAL A 7 8.32 15.84 5.55
CA VAL A 7 8.44 15.15 6.85
C VAL A 7 7.05 14.75 7.36
N THR A 8 6.11 15.70 7.34
CA THR A 8 4.72 15.46 7.76
C THR A 8 4.04 14.39 6.90
N ALA A 9 4.29 14.40 5.58
CA ALA A 9 3.72 13.44 4.65
C ALA A 9 4.26 12.02 4.90
N VAL A 10 5.56 11.87 5.14
CA VAL A 10 6.21 10.60 5.52
C VAL A 10 5.67 10.08 6.85
N ILE A 11 5.45 10.96 7.83
CA ILE A 11 4.85 10.58 9.12
C ILE A 11 3.43 10.05 8.91
N LYS A 12 2.60 10.79 8.16
CA LYS A 12 1.22 10.39 7.85
C LYS A 12 1.14 9.08 7.09
N TYR A 13 2.01 8.87 6.11
CA TYR A 13 2.09 7.61 5.37
C TYR A 13 2.44 6.44 6.30
N SER A 14 3.42 6.61 7.18
CA SER A 14 3.82 5.53 8.09
C SER A 14 2.74 5.20 9.12
N GLN A 15 1.96 6.22 9.57
CA GLN A 15 0.76 6.01 10.38
C GLN A 15 -0.33 5.27 9.61
N LEU A 16 -0.59 5.67 8.36
CA LEU A 16 -1.56 5.02 7.48
C LEU A 16 -1.20 3.53 7.28
N LEU A 17 0.07 3.24 7.01
CA LEU A 17 0.56 1.87 6.83
C LEU A 17 0.38 1.04 8.12
N HIS A 18 0.64 1.65 9.28
CA HIS A 18 0.36 1.02 10.56
C HIS A 18 -1.13 0.72 10.73
N GLU A 19 -2.01 1.70 10.50
CA GLU A 19 -3.46 1.51 10.62
C GLU A 19 -3.99 0.44 9.65
N ALA A 20 -3.49 0.41 8.42
CA ALA A 20 -3.80 -0.58 7.39
C ALA A 20 -3.41 -2.00 7.78
N SER A 21 -2.49 -2.18 8.75
CA SER A 21 -2.09 -3.48 9.31
C SER A 21 -2.90 -3.89 10.56
N THR A 22 -3.85 -3.05 11.01
CA THR A 22 -4.61 -3.28 12.26
C THR A 22 -6.07 -3.69 11.98
N PRO A 23 -6.83 -4.15 13.00
CA PRO A 23 -8.25 -4.47 12.84
C PRO A 23 -9.15 -3.29 12.44
N HIS A 24 -8.66 -2.05 12.50
CA HIS A 24 -9.44 -0.87 12.13
C HIS A 24 -9.85 -0.86 10.66
N VAL A 25 -9.09 -1.55 9.80
CA VAL A 25 -9.36 -1.66 8.36
C VAL A 25 -10.74 -2.25 8.06
N ALA A 26 -11.29 -3.08 8.96
CA ALA A 26 -12.62 -3.68 8.80
C ALA A 26 -13.75 -2.64 8.70
N ARG A 27 -13.49 -1.39 9.12
CA ARG A 27 -14.45 -0.28 9.07
C ARG A 27 -14.23 0.65 7.89
N TRP A 28 -13.15 0.45 7.13
CA TRP A 28 -12.81 1.32 6.02
C TRP A 28 -13.79 1.13 4.87
N GLN A 29 -14.13 2.23 4.22
CA GLN A 29 -14.96 2.24 3.02
C GLN A 29 -14.07 2.33 1.78
N PRO A 30 -14.49 1.80 0.63
CA PRO A 30 -13.74 1.90 -0.63
C PRO A 30 -13.24 3.32 -0.94
N SER A 31 -14.09 4.33 -0.77
CA SER A 31 -13.73 5.74 -1.00
C SER A 31 -12.59 6.24 -0.08
N PHE A 32 -12.47 5.68 1.12
CA PHE A 32 -11.37 6.03 2.02
C PHE A 32 -10.06 5.37 1.55
N VAL A 33 -10.13 4.13 1.04
CA VAL A 33 -8.97 3.46 0.43
C VAL A 33 -8.47 4.20 -0.79
N GLU A 34 -9.36 4.67 -1.66
CA GLU A 34 -9.02 5.52 -2.81
C GLU A 34 -8.29 6.80 -2.37
N GLN A 35 -8.80 7.50 -1.35
CA GLN A 35 -8.14 8.67 -0.79
C GLN A 35 -6.75 8.36 -0.21
N CYS A 36 -6.60 7.21 0.45
CA CYS A 36 -5.32 6.77 1.00
C CYS A 36 -4.31 6.46 -0.11
N ALA A 37 -4.76 5.84 -1.21
CA ALA A 37 -3.94 5.60 -2.39
C ALA A 37 -3.45 6.92 -3.01
N GLU A 38 -4.29 7.95 -3.10
CA GLU A 38 -3.87 9.29 -3.55
C GLU A 38 -2.77 9.88 -2.65
N TRP A 39 -2.85 9.69 -1.34
CA TRP A 39 -1.80 10.12 -0.41
C TRP A 39 -0.48 9.39 -0.62
N CYS A 40 -0.53 8.08 -0.90
CA CYS A 40 0.67 7.31 -1.24
C CYS A 40 1.35 7.86 -2.49
N VAL A 41 0.61 8.09 -3.58
CA VAL A 41 1.15 8.66 -4.83
C VAL A 41 1.73 10.06 -4.60
N ALA A 42 1.10 10.87 -3.75
CA ALA A 42 1.61 12.20 -3.41
C ALA A 42 2.97 12.11 -2.68
N VAL A 43 3.11 11.21 -1.70
CA VAL A 43 4.38 11.00 -0.98
C VAL A 43 5.47 10.52 -1.93
N GLU A 44 5.17 9.55 -2.80
CA GLU A 44 6.12 9.08 -3.83
C GLU A 44 6.56 10.23 -4.73
N SER A 45 5.61 10.98 -5.28
CA SER A 45 5.87 12.10 -6.19
C SER A 45 6.72 13.18 -5.53
N GLU A 46 6.41 13.53 -4.28
CA GLU A 46 7.20 14.50 -3.51
C GLU A 46 8.62 13.96 -3.27
N LEU A 47 8.79 12.71 -2.84
CA LEU A 47 10.11 12.11 -2.62
C LEU A 47 10.94 12.01 -3.91
N MET A 48 10.32 11.60 -5.03
CA MET A 48 10.97 11.52 -6.34
C MET A 48 11.39 12.89 -6.87
N SER A 49 10.68 13.96 -6.50
CA SER A 49 11.05 15.33 -6.87
C SER A 49 12.27 15.87 -6.11
N GLN A 50 12.65 15.23 -5.00
CA GLN A 50 13.77 15.65 -4.17
C GLN A 50 15.04 14.84 -4.48
N PRO A 51 16.23 15.40 -4.24
CA PRO A 51 17.46 14.61 -4.20
C PRO A 51 17.35 13.52 -3.12
N THR A 52 17.89 12.32 -3.40
CA THR A 52 17.86 11.17 -2.46
C THR A 52 18.35 11.53 -1.06
N ALA A 53 19.39 12.36 -0.96
CA ALA A 53 19.92 12.83 0.33
C ALA A 53 18.90 13.64 1.14
N ILE A 54 18.03 14.43 0.49
CA ILE A 54 16.96 15.18 1.15
C ILE A 54 15.85 14.22 1.60
N GLY A 55 15.48 13.24 0.77
CA GLY A 55 14.53 12.19 1.14
C GLY A 55 14.97 11.43 2.40
N GLU A 56 16.24 11.01 2.47
CA GLU A 56 16.79 10.36 3.66
C GLU A 56 16.80 11.29 4.89
N GLN A 57 17.13 12.57 4.71
CA GLN A 57 17.07 13.53 5.83
C GLN A 57 15.64 13.72 6.35
N CYS A 58 14.64 13.78 5.46
CA CYS A 58 13.22 13.86 5.83
C CYS A 58 12.79 12.61 6.60
N ARG A 59 13.19 11.43 6.10
CA ARG A 59 12.94 10.15 6.76
C ARG A 59 13.58 10.08 8.14
N GLU A 60 14.87 10.41 8.29
CA GLU A 60 15.56 10.38 9.59
C GLU A 60 14.97 11.40 10.58
N ARG A 61 14.45 12.54 10.11
CA ARG A 61 13.70 13.47 10.96
C ARG A 61 12.38 12.85 11.41
N ALA A 62 11.61 12.25 10.49
CA ALA A 62 10.34 11.58 10.81
C ALA A 62 10.51 10.41 11.80
N LYS A 63 11.64 9.69 11.73
CA LYS A 63 12.00 8.59 12.65
C LYS A 63 12.15 9.01 14.11
N GLN A 64 12.28 10.31 14.38
CA GLN A 64 12.30 10.82 15.74
C GLN A 64 10.91 10.80 16.39
N GLU A 65 9.84 10.65 15.59
CA GLU A 65 8.45 10.70 16.04
C GLU A 65 7.77 9.33 16.00
N ILE A 66 8.01 8.55 14.95
CA ILE A 66 7.42 7.21 14.76
C ILE A 66 8.40 6.26 14.05
N ASP A 67 8.07 4.97 13.99
CA ASP A 67 8.79 4.04 13.11
C ASP A 67 8.46 4.35 11.64
N VAL A 68 9.48 4.42 10.80
CA VAL A 68 9.36 4.86 9.39
C VAL A 68 10.09 3.88 8.48
N PRO A 69 9.42 3.39 7.42
CA PRO A 69 10.04 2.51 6.42
C PRO A 69 11.32 3.09 5.80
N PRO A 70 12.25 2.25 5.31
CA PRO A 70 13.38 2.69 4.50
C PRO A 70 12.93 3.44 3.23
N LEU A 71 13.75 4.37 2.74
CA LEU A 71 13.41 5.24 1.60
C LEU A 71 12.93 4.46 0.34
N PRO A 72 13.50 3.31 -0.04
CA PRO A 72 12.97 2.52 -1.16
C PRO A 72 11.50 2.12 -1.00
N LEU A 73 11.04 1.81 0.22
CA LEU A 73 9.65 1.48 0.48
C LEU A 73 8.75 2.72 0.52
N LEU A 74 9.31 3.90 0.82
CA LEU A 74 8.59 5.17 0.73
C LEU A 74 8.42 5.63 -0.74
N LEU A 75 9.36 5.25 -1.61
CA LEU A 75 9.28 5.48 -3.07
C LEU A 75 8.36 4.47 -3.79
N ASP A 76 7.87 3.48 -3.05
CA ASP A 76 6.98 2.40 -3.49
C ASP A 76 5.72 2.35 -2.59
N ALA A 77 5.36 3.49 -2.00
CA ALA A 77 4.34 3.62 -0.96
C ALA A 77 2.96 3.08 -1.36
N LEU A 78 2.54 3.25 -2.62
CA LEU A 78 1.25 2.79 -3.11
C LEU A 78 1.19 1.27 -3.15
N HIS A 79 2.24 0.65 -3.70
CA HIS A 79 2.36 -0.80 -3.76
C HIS A 79 2.41 -1.39 -2.34
N GLN A 80 3.23 -0.83 -1.46
CA GLN A 80 3.34 -1.28 -0.06
C GLN A 80 2.02 -1.12 0.71
N PHE A 81 1.26 -0.05 0.45
CA PHE A 81 -0.06 0.15 1.04
C PHE A 81 -1.04 -0.96 0.64
N TYR A 82 -1.18 -1.24 -0.66
CA TYR A 82 -2.06 -2.30 -1.13
C TYR A 82 -1.62 -3.69 -0.67
N LYS A 83 -0.31 -3.99 -0.69
CA LYS A 83 0.24 -5.24 -0.15
C LYS A 83 -0.12 -5.40 1.34
N THR A 84 -0.01 -4.33 2.12
CA THR A 84 -0.38 -4.34 3.55
C THR A 84 -1.86 -4.62 3.75
N LEU A 85 -2.74 -4.00 2.95
CA LEU A 85 -4.17 -4.26 3.02
C LEU A 85 -4.50 -5.72 2.67
N LEU A 86 -3.95 -6.24 1.57
CA LEU A 86 -4.22 -7.59 1.11
C LEU A 86 -3.71 -8.68 2.08
N GLN A 87 -2.65 -8.38 2.84
CA GLN A 87 -2.12 -9.26 3.88
C GLN A 87 -2.88 -9.18 5.21
N ASN A 88 -3.77 -8.18 5.39
CA ASN A 88 -4.48 -7.99 6.64
C ASN A 88 -5.75 -8.84 6.71
N MET A 89 -5.75 -9.83 7.62
CA MET A 89 -6.87 -10.76 7.86
C MET A 89 -8.22 -10.09 8.22
N TYR A 90 -8.21 -8.81 8.63
CA TYR A 90 -9.41 -8.06 9.00
C TYR A 90 -10.05 -7.32 7.83
N VAL A 91 -9.46 -7.36 6.63
CA VAL A 91 -10.08 -6.80 5.43
C VAL A 91 -11.35 -7.58 5.08
N THR A 92 -12.45 -6.86 4.88
CA THR A 92 -13.73 -7.47 4.51
C THR A 92 -13.70 -7.94 3.06
N ASN A 93 -14.49 -8.95 2.71
CA ASN A 93 -14.55 -9.47 1.34
C ASN A 93 -14.87 -8.37 0.30
N ASP A 94 -15.78 -7.45 0.63
CA ASP A 94 -16.14 -6.35 -0.26
C ASP A 94 -14.94 -5.41 -0.50
N LEU A 95 -14.22 -5.09 0.57
CA LEU A 95 -13.03 -4.24 0.50
C LEU A 95 -11.89 -4.95 -0.24
N TYR A 96 -11.70 -6.25 0.00
CA TYR A 96 -10.74 -7.08 -0.71
C TYR A 96 -11.01 -7.10 -2.21
N CYS A 97 -12.25 -7.37 -2.62
CA CYS A 97 -12.67 -7.33 -4.03
C CYS A 97 -12.46 -5.95 -4.66
N HIS A 98 -12.71 -4.88 -3.90
CA HIS A 98 -12.45 -3.52 -4.37
C HIS A 98 -10.94 -3.28 -4.58
N ILE A 99 -10.11 -3.60 -3.58
CA ILE A 99 -8.65 -3.46 -3.65
C ILE A 99 -8.11 -4.23 -4.86
N MET A 100 -8.51 -5.49 -5.05
CA MET A 100 -8.03 -6.30 -6.18
C MET A 100 -8.44 -5.74 -7.55
N ARG A 101 -9.54 -4.98 -7.64
CA ARG A 101 -9.98 -4.33 -8.88
C ARG A 101 -9.27 -3.01 -9.14
N THR A 102 -8.93 -2.26 -8.09
CA THR A 102 -8.31 -0.94 -8.20
C THR A 102 -6.79 -0.99 -8.16
N TYR A 103 -6.23 -2.08 -7.67
CA TYR A 103 -4.82 -2.37 -7.72
C TYR A 103 -4.41 -2.71 -9.16
N GLU A 104 -4.32 -1.67 -9.98
CA GLU A 104 -3.70 -1.74 -11.30
C GLU A 104 -2.19 -1.95 -11.09
N PHE A 105 -1.65 -3.05 -11.64
CA PHE A 105 -0.24 -3.42 -11.58
C PHE A 105 0.61 -2.44 -12.38
N PHE A 106 0.78 -1.22 -11.86
CA PHE A 106 1.64 -0.21 -12.44
C PHE A 106 3.09 -0.67 -12.27
N GLY A 107 3.66 -1.23 -13.35
CA GLY A 107 5.12 -1.33 -13.50
C GLY A 107 5.69 -2.68 -13.91
N TRP A 108 4.88 -3.73 -14.03
CA TRP A 108 5.40 -5.07 -14.32
C TRP A 108 4.88 -5.59 -15.65
N THR A 109 5.80 -6.11 -16.47
CA THR A 109 5.55 -6.51 -17.87
C THR A 109 4.61 -7.71 -18.01
N THR A 110 4.25 -8.35 -16.90
CA THR A 110 3.15 -9.32 -16.79
C THR A 110 2.41 -9.13 -15.45
N PRO A 111 1.29 -8.40 -15.43
CA PRO A 111 0.44 -8.19 -14.23
C PRO A 111 0.06 -9.48 -13.49
N GLN A 112 -0.06 -10.58 -14.23
CA GLN A 112 -0.47 -11.87 -13.68
C GLN A 112 0.62 -12.55 -12.85
N ASP A 113 1.89 -12.44 -13.21
CA ASP A 113 2.97 -13.18 -12.52
C ASP A 113 3.25 -12.59 -11.14
N VAL A 114 3.20 -11.26 -11.00
CA VAL A 114 3.37 -10.55 -9.72
C VAL A 114 2.16 -10.75 -8.83
N LEU A 115 0.96 -10.69 -9.41
CA LEU A 115 -0.25 -11.02 -8.67
C LEU A 115 -0.18 -12.44 -8.15
N ILE A 116 0.24 -13.40 -8.97
CA ILE A 116 0.39 -14.79 -8.55
C ILE A 116 1.49 -14.90 -7.49
N GLU A 117 2.62 -14.20 -7.59
CA GLU A 117 3.70 -14.23 -6.60
C GLU A 117 3.25 -13.63 -5.26
N ASP A 118 2.70 -12.41 -5.27
CA ASP A 118 2.13 -11.76 -4.08
C ASP A 118 0.97 -12.58 -3.49
N MET A 119 0.09 -13.15 -4.32
CA MET A 119 -0.99 -14.02 -3.85
C MET A 119 -0.47 -15.34 -3.29
N THR A 120 0.57 -15.93 -3.90
CA THR A 120 1.19 -17.18 -3.40
C THR A 120 1.86 -16.95 -2.06
N GLU A 121 2.44 -15.76 -1.83
CA GLU A 121 2.91 -15.33 -0.50
C GLU A 121 1.75 -15.14 0.51
N MET A 122 0.54 -14.83 0.03
CA MET A 122 -0.65 -14.52 0.84
C MET A 122 -1.59 -15.72 1.12
N VAL A 123 -1.45 -16.89 0.47
CA VAL A 123 -2.38 -18.06 0.49
C VAL A 123 -2.59 -18.75 1.86
N HIS A 124 -2.22 -18.13 2.98
CA HIS A 124 -2.42 -18.71 4.31
C HIS A 124 -3.82 -18.50 4.93
N ASP A 125 -4.73 -17.74 4.32
CA ASP A 125 -6.06 -17.48 4.91
C ASP A 125 -7.26 -17.89 4.04
N ALA A 126 -8.31 -18.40 4.70
CA ALA A 126 -9.46 -19.05 4.05
C ALA A 126 -10.30 -18.09 3.17
N ALA A 127 -10.30 -16.79 3.48
CA ALA A 127 -10.98 -15.76 2.69
C ALA A 127 -10.32 -15.56 1.31
N ILE A 128 -9.00 -15.76 1.23
CA ILE A 128 -8.22 -15.59 0.00
C ILE A 128 -8.56 -16.70 -1.01
N ASN A 129 -8.88 -17.92 -0.54
CA ASN A 129 -9.27 -19.03 -1.41
C ASN A 129 -10.61 -18.82 -2.12
N SER A 130 -11.62 -18.19 -1.48
CA SER A 130 -12.90 -17.94 -2.16
C SER A 130 -12.76 -16.84 -3.21
N VAL A 131 -11.98 -15.80 -2.91
CA VAL A 131 -11.76 -14.70 -3.86
C VAL A 131 -10.84 -15.14 -5.01
N LEU A 132 -9.82 -15.97 -4.75
CA LEU A 132 -9.01 -16.60 -5.80
C LEU A 132 -9.89 -17.37 -6.78
N HIS A 133 -10.85 -18.15 -6.28
CA HIS A 133 -11.78 -18.89 -7.13
C HIS A 133 -12.62 -17.95 -8.01
N ASP A 134 -13.12 -16.85 -7.43
CA ASP A 134 -13.93 -15.87 -8.15
C ASP A 134 -13.12 -15.05 -9.17
N MET A 135 -11.86 -14.71 -8.86
CA MET A 135 -10.97 -13.97 -9.77
C MET A 135 -10.44 -14.83 -10.91
N THR A 136 -10.12 -16.10 -10.65
CA THR A 136 -9.72 -17.04 -11.71
C THR A 136 -10.85 -17.21 -12.73
N ARG A 137 -12.10 -17.26 -12.24
CA ARG A 137 -13.30 -17.30 -13.08
C ARG A 137 -13.47 -16.05 -13.95
N TRP A 138 -13.10 -14.89 -13.43
CA TRP A 138 -13.21 -13.61 -14.16
C TRP A 138 -12.12 -13.42 -15.23
N LEU A 139 -11.00 -14.15 -15.10
CA LEU A 139 -9.90 -14.15 -16.08
C LEU A 139 -10.10 -15.18 -17.21
N GLU A 140 -11.01 -16.13 -17.03
CA GLU A 140 -11.37 -17.17 -18.02
C GLU A 140 -12.53 -16.78 -18.95
N ASP A 141 -13.24 -15.68 -18.66
CA ASP A 141 -14.30 -15.07 -19.49
C ASP A 141 -13.78 -13.88 -20.32
#